data_AF-A0AAW7PIB8-F1
#
_entry.id   AF-A0AAW7PIB8-F1
#
_cell.length_a   1.000
_cell.length_b   1.000
_cell.length_c   1.000
_cell.angle_alpha   90.00
_cell.angle_beta   90.00
_cell.angle_gamma   90.00
#
_symmetry.space_group_name_H-M   'P 1'
#
loop_
_entity.id
_entity.type
_entity.pdbx_description
1 polymer ?
#
loop_
_entity_poly.entity_id
_entity_poly.type
_entity_poly.pdbx_seq_one_letter_code
_entity_poly.pdbx_strand_id
1 'polypeptide(L)' 'MDWIDWVTYEPKNRDEIVSKIENDGYTYPHYDKPKNGVKFVMCLEAIEKDCQATGTTLNEVYPLQTKLF' A
#
# COMPACT_ATOMS: atom_id res chain seq x y z
N MET A 1 4.49 -14.99 -2.01
CA MET A 1 5.26 -13.96 -1.31
C MET A 1 4.63 -13.78 0.03
N ASP A 2 5.44 -13.80 1.07
CA ASP A 2 5.00 -13.43 2.39
C ASP A 2 4.72 -11.92 2.40
N TRP A 3 3.95 -11.46 3.39
CA TRP A 3 3.68 -10.02 3.54
C TRP A 3 4.97 -9.18 3.57
N ILE A 4 6.03 -9.70 4.19
CA ILE A 4 7.30 -8.99 4.27
C ILE A 4 7.95 -8.80 2.89
N ASP A 5 7.80 -9.76 1.98
CA ASP A 5 8.30 -9.64 0.61
C ASP A 5 7.61 -8.46 -0.07
N TRP A 6 6.29 -8.33 0.07
CA TRP A 6 5.51 -7.21 -0.46
C TRP A 6 5.89 -5.86 0.14
N VAL A 7 6.20 -5.82 1.44
CA VAL A 7 6.67 -4.60 2.12
C VAL A 7 7.99 -4.11 1.54
N THR A 8 8.91 -5.04 1.24
CA THR A 8 10.22 -4.72 0.68
C THR A 8 10.25 -4.64 -0.85
N TYR A 9 9.15 -4.98 -1.50
CA TYR A 9 9.06 -5.02 -2.96
C TYR A 9 9.12 -3.61 -3.56
N GLU A 10 10.00 -3.41 -4.54
CA GLU A 10 10.12 -2.16 -5.29
C GLU A 10 9.37 -2.29 -6.63
N PRO A 11 8.18 -1.67 -6.76
CA PRO A 11 7.41 -1.75 -7.99
C PRO A 11 8.03 -0.89 -9.09
N LYS A 12 7.96 -1.39 -10.33
CA LYS A 12 8.58 -0.78 -11.52
C LYS A 12 7.57 -0.10 -12.44
N ASN A 13 6.28 -0.32 -12.21
CA ASN A 13 5.20 0.21 -13.03
C ASN A 13 3.91 0.29 -12.20
N ARG A 14 2.89 0.91 -12.80
CA ARG A 14 1.57 1.10 -12.21
C ARG A 14 0.94 -0.22 -11.72
N ASP A 15 1.00 -1.28 -12.52
CA ASP A 15 0.32 -2.54 -12.20
C ASP A 15 0.99 -3.26 -11.03
N GLU A 16 2.31 -3.13 -10.90
CA GLU A 16 3.06 -3.61 -9.73
C GLU A 16 2.73 -2.81 -8.46
N ILE A 17 2.50 -1.50 -8.57
CA ILE A 17 2.00 -0.69 -7.44
C ILE A 17 0.61 -1.17 -7.01
N VAL A 18 -0.32 -1.38 -7.96
CA VAL A 18 -1.66 -1.91 -7.68
C VAL A 18 -1.57 -3.27 -7.00
N SER A 19 -0.75 -4.17 -7.52
CA SER A 19 -0.54 -5.50 -6.94
C SER A 19 0.04 -5.44 -5.52
N LYS A 20 0.99 -4.54 -5.26
CA LYS A 20 1.54 -4.31 -3.92
C LYS A 20 0.48 -3.73 -2.96
N ILE A 21 -0.44 -2.88 -3.42
CA ILE A 21 -1.59 -2.40 -2.62
C ILE A 21 -2.55 -3.56 -2.31
N GLU A 22 -2.93 -4.37 -3.31
CA GLU A 22 -3.84 -5.51 -3.15
C GLU A 22 -3.32 -6.59 -2.20
N ASN A 23 -2.00 -6.68 -2.04
CA ASN A 23 -1.32 -7.63 -1.16
C ASN A 23 -0.80 -6.99 0.13
N ASP A 24 -1.37 -5.86 0.56
CA ASP A 24 -1.06 -5.20 1.84
C ASP A 24 0.41 -4.78 2.01
N GLY A 25 1.16 -4.63 0.93
CA GLY A 25 2.58 -4.23 0.94
C GLY A 25 2.82 -2.81 1.46
N TYR A 26 1.78 -1.98 1.54
CA TYR A 26 1.81 -0.64 2.14
C TYR A 26 1.07 -0.55 3.49
N THR A 27 0.57 -1.66 4.00
CA THR A 27 -0.21 -1.73 5.23
C THR A 27 0.70 -2.15 6.39
N TYR A 28 0.76 -1.33 7.45
CA TYR A 28 1.61 -1.58 8.61
C TYR A 28 0.80 -1.67 9.91
N PRO A 29 1.21 -2.52 10.86
CA PRO A 29 0.63 -2.53 12.19
C PRO A 29 1.03 -1.25 12.94
N HIS A 30 0.03 -0.56 13.50
CA HIS A 30 0.21 0.59 14.38
C HIS A 30 -0.51 0.32 15.70
N TYR A 31 0.20 0.50 16.81
CA TYR A 31 -0.38 0.28 18.13
C TYR A 31 -1.24 1.48 18.56
N ASP A 32 -2.55 1.26 18.69
CA ASP A 32 -3.51 2.24 19.20
C ASP A 32 -3.58 2.12 20.74
N LYS A 33 -2.80 2.96 21.42
CA LYS A 33 -2.70 2.98 22.89
C LYS A 33 -4.06 3.23 23.58
N PRO A 34 -4.88 4.23 23.16
CA PRO A 34 -6.22 4.42 23.71
C PRO A 34 -7.13 3.17 23.67
N LYS A 35 -7.01 2.37 22.60
CA LYS A 35 -7.83 1.15 22.42
C LYS A 35 -7.15 -0.13 22.91
N ASN A 36 -5.90 -0.04 23.40
CA ASN A 36 -5.08 -1.17 23.80
C ASN A 36 -5.05 -2.29 22.74
N GLY A 37 -4.82 -1.92 21.47
CA GLY A 37 -4.89 -2.86 20.36
C GLY A 37 -4.09 -2.42 19.14
N VAL A 38 -3.86 -3.33 18.20
CA VAL A 38 -3.21 -3.04 16.92
C VAL A 38 -4.26 -2.65 15.90
N LYS A 39 -4.05 -1.51 15.23
CA LYS A 39 -4.76 -1.14 14.00
C LYS A 39 -3.82 -1.25 12.82
N PHE A 40 -4.32 -1.70 11.68
CA PHE A 40 -3.56 -1.70 10.44
C PHE A 40 -3.81 -0.38 9.71
N VAL A 41 -2.74 0.29 9.31
CA VAL A 41 -2.79 1.61 8.66
C VAL A 41 -2.00 1.54 7.37
N MET A 42 -2.59 2.05 6.30
CA MET A 42 -1.94 2.16 5.00
C MET A 42 -1.05 3.41 4.94
N CYS A 43 0.17 3.26 4.44
CA CYS A 43 1.13 4.34 4.31
C CYS A 43 1.01 5.03 2.94
N LEU A 44 0.24 6.11 2.86
CA LEU A 44 0.05 6.86 1.61
C LEU A 44 1.37 7.46 1.08
N GLU A 45 2.24 7.92 1.98
CA GLU A 45 3.56 8.48 1.59
C GLU A 45 4.44 7.46 0.85
N ALA A 46 4.35 6.18 1.22
CA ALA A 46 5.09 5.12 0.54
C ALA A 46 4.51 4.85 -0.87
N ILE A 47 3.18 4.88 -1.01
CA ILE A 47 2.52 4.77 -2.32
C ILE A 47 2.91 5.96 -3.20
N GLU A 48 2.93 7.18 -2.67
CA GLU A 48 3.33 8.39 -3.39
C GLU A 48 4.79 8.33 -3.88
N LYS A 49 5.71 7.82 -3.05
CA LYS A 49 7.12 7.62 -3.45
C LYS A 49 7.24 6.63 -4.60
N ASP A 50 6.56 5.51 -4.51
CA ASP A 50 6.59 4.50 -5.58
C ASP A 50 5.94 5.06 -6.86
N CYS A 51 4.85 5.83 -6.75
CA CYS A 51 4.24 6.54 -7.88
C CYS A 51 5.24 7.50 -8.55
N GLN A 52 5.98 8.29 -7.77
CA GLN A 52 7.01 9.18 -8.30
C GLN A 52 8.13 8.42 -9.02
N ALA A 53 8.56 7.28 -8.47
CA ALA A 53 9.61 6.45 -9.04
C ALA A 53 9.20 5.81 -10.39
N THR A 54 7.91 5.47 -10.54
CA THR A 54 7.38 4.82 -11.76
C THR A 54 6.77 5.80 -12.77
N GLY A 55 6.75 7.11 -12.46
CA GLY A 55 6.06 8.10 -13.28
C GLY A 55 4.53 7.93 -13.30
N THR A 56 3.97 7.33 -12.25
CA THR A 56 2.52 7.17 -12.01
C THR A 56 2.01 8.27 -11.08
N THR A 57 0.70 8.50 -11.06
CA THR A 57 0.05 9.41 -10.11
C THR A 57 -0.75 8.64 -9.06
N LEU A 58 -0.86 9.19 -7.84
CA LEU A 58 -1.56 8.53 -6.74
C LEU A 58 -2.99 8.15 -7.11
N ASN A 59 -3.71 9.05 -7.79
CA ASN A 59 -5.11 8.84 -8.20
C ASN A 59 -5.31 7.70 -9.22
N GLU A 60 -4.24 7.22 -9.88
CA GLU A 60 -4.33 6.10 -10.83
C GLU A 60 -4.31 4.73 -10.14
N VAL A 61 -3.90 4.69 -8.88
CA VAL A 61 -3.69 3.46 -8.10
C VAL A 61 -4.37 3.48 -6.73
N TYR A 62 -4.72 4.65 -6.21
CA TYR A 62 -5.33 4.82 -4.89
C TYR A 62 -6.34 5.98 -4.86
N PRO A 63 -7.49 5.84 -4.16
CA PRO A 63 -7.99 4.62 -3.55
C PRO A 63 -8.36 3.59 -4.62
N LEU A 64 -8.03 2.31 -4.38
CA LEU A 64 -8.58 1.24 -5.20
C LEU A 64 -10.11 1.30 -5.05
N GLN A 65 -10.81 1.65 -6.12
CA GLN A 65 -12.26 1.48 -6.16
C GLN A 65 -12.51 -0.01 -6.02
N THR A 66 -12.84 -0.46 -4.81
CA THR A 66 -13.41 -1.77 -4.61
C THR A 66 -14.71 -1.78 -5.39
N LYS A 67 -14.74 -2.56 -6.48
CA LYS A 67 -16.02 -2.98 -7.06
C LYS A 67 -16.72 -3.75 -5.94
N LEU A 68 -17.63 -3.08 -5.24
CA LEU A 68 -18.62 -3.72 -4.40
C LEU A 68 -19.45 -4.58 -5.35
N PHE A 69 -19.10 -5.86 -5.44
CA PHE A 69 -19.91 -6.89 -6.07
C PHE A 69 -21.07 -7.24 -5.16
#